data_AF-A0AA38GJE0-F1
#
_entry.id   AF-A0AA38GJE0-F1
#
_cell.length_a   1.000
_cell.length_b   1.000
_cell.length_c   1.000
_cell.angle_alpha   90.00
_cell.angle_beta   90.00
_cell.angle_gamma   90.00
#
_symmetry.space_group_name_H-M   'P 1'
#
loop_
_entity.id
_entity.type
_entity.pdbx_description
1 polymer ?
#
loop_
_entity_poly.entity_id
_entity_poly.type
_entity_poly.pdbx_seq_one_letter_code
_entity_poly.pdbx_strand_id
1 'polypeptide(L)'
;KHRHLVKMFFKNARTMLSRTGEIHVSHKVKDPYNKWKVLQEAKDCGLVLKEFVEFIQDDYPGYTNRRGAGPMIGETFFLGECRTYMFIQRESITASIMLPKISSKDIWEIAPDGKNRGAAEIAKANMESSLNHLKTLADKTIKERDEFERQRNEAVHQRDLAVHQRDEAIHQSGKAWRENENITKQLDEALRLKEEVMKDRERIRKERNDLAKQRDEVSRENEKIAKR
;
A
#
# COMPACT_ATOMS: atom_id res chain seq x y z
N LYS A 1 -13.69 10.20 7.59
CA LYS A 1 -12.81 9.56 6.58
C LYS A 1 -11.72 8.70 7.22
N HIS A 2 -10.86 9.22 8.11
CA HIS A 2 -9.74 8.46 8.69
C HIS A 2 -10.12 7.30 9.62
N ARG A 3 -11.15 7.45 10.46
CA ARG A 3 -11.65 6.35 11.32
C ARG A 3 -12.09 5.12 10.53
N HIS A 4 -12.75 5.33 9.38
CA HIS A 4 -13.14 4.23 8.49
C HIS A 4 -11.93 3.54 7.86
N LEU A 5 -10.88 4.30 7.51
CA LEU A 5 -9.62 3.73 7.01
C LEU A 5 -8.98 2.81 8.07
N VAL A 6 -8.91 3.24 9.32
CA VAL A 6 -8.39 2.42 10.44
C VAL A 6 -9.20 1.13 10.60
N LYS A 7 -10.53 1.20 10.51
CA LYS A 7 -11.40 0.02 10.54
C LYS A 7 -11.09 -0.96 9.42
N MET A 8 -10.98 -0.47 8.18
CA MET A 8 -10.69 -1.31 7.01
C MET A 8 -9.28 -1.90 7.07
N PHE A 9 -8.31 -1.15 7.58
CA PHE A 9 -6.98 -1.65 7.88
C PHE A 9 -7.05 -2.84 8.85
N PHE A 10 -7.74 -2.71 9.99
CA PHE A 10 -7.86 -3.82 10.94
C PHE A 10 -8.59 -5.04 10.37
N LYS A 11 -9.66 -4.83 9.58
CA LYS A 11 -10.36 -5.93 8.91
C LYS A 11 -9.42 -6.71 7.99
N ASN A 12 -8.59 -6.01 7.21
CA ASN A 12 -7.65 -6.65 6.29
C ASN A 12 -6.46 -7.27 7.03
N ALA A 13 -5.84 -6.56 7.96
CA ALA A 13 -4.70 -7.05 8.72
C ALA A 13 -5.05 -8.32 9.52
N ARG A 14 -6.28 -8.38 10.07
CA ARG A 14 -6.76 -9.57 10.79
C ARG A 14 -6.77 -10.83 9.92
N THR A 15 -7.12 -10.76 8.64
CA THR A 15 -7.13 -11.95 7.76
C THR A 15 -5.73 -12.43 7.40
N MET A 16 -4.71 -11.59 7.63
CA MET A 16 -3.30 -11.89 7.37
C MET A 16 -2.56 -12.38 8.63
N LEU A 17 -3.18 -12.32 9.81
CA LEU A 17 -2.56 -12.74 11.06
C LEU A 17 -2.39 -14.26 11.12
N SER A 18 -1.21 -14.70 11.54
CA SER A 18 -1.00 -16.07 12.03
C SER A 18 -1.49 -16.19 13.48
N ARG A 19 -1.56 -17.42 14.02
CA ARG A 19 -2.03 -17.68 15.40
C ARG A 19 -1.26 -16.90 16.49
N THR A 20 -0.01 -16.55 16.23
CA THR A 20 0.86 -15.78 17.13
C THR A 20 1.21 -14.41 16.56
N GLY A 21 0.61 -14.01 15.44
CA GLY A 21 0.88 -12.74 14.79
C GLY A 21 0.30 -11.56 15.58
N GLU A 22 0.90 -10.39 15.37
CA GLU A 22 0.50 -9.15 16.03
C GLU A 22 0.31 -8.03 15.00
N ILE A 23 -0.67 -7.17 15.24
CA ILE A 23 -0.85 -5.93 14.48
C ILE A 23 -0.34 -4.79 15.34
N HIS A 24 0.67 -4.09 14.86
CA HIS A 24 1.28 -2.96 15.55
C HIS A 24 0.80 -1.65 14.91
N VAL A 25 0.27 -0.73 15.73
CA VAL A 25 -0.22 0.56 15.25
C VAL A 25 0.33 1.67 16.14
N SER A 26 1.25 2.48 15.60
CA SER A 26 1.73 3.70 16.24
C SER A 26 0.78 4.86 15.94
N HIS A 27 0.26 5.51 16.99
CA HIS A 27 -0.77 6.53 16.86
C HIS A 27 -0.68 7.60 17.94
N LYS A 28 -0.96 8.85 17.56
CA LYS A 28 -1.02 10.02 18.45
C LYS A 28 -2.17 9.89 19.47
N VAL A 29 -1.90 10.25 20.72
CA VAL A 29 -2.88 10.09 21.81
C VAL A 29 -3.78 11.32 22.00
N LYS A 30 -3.36 12.50 21.53
CA LYS A 30 -4.10 13.77 21.72
C LYS A 30 -5.01 14.13 20.55
N ASP A 31 -5.87 15.12 20.78
CA ASP A 31 -6.74 15.71 19.76
C ASP A 31 -5.92 16.28 18.59
N PRO A 32 -6.39 16.21 17.34
CA PRO A 32 -7.65 15.61 16.87
C PRO A 32 -7.56 14.11 16.58
N TYR A 33 -6.37 13.51 16.75
CA TYR A 33 -6.11 12.14 16.30
C TYR A 33 -6.84 11.10 17.16
N ASN A 34 -6.95 11.32 18.47
CA ASN A 34 -7.69 10.41 19.37
C ASN A 34 -9.14 10.10 18.93
N LYS A 35 -9.78 11.00 18.16
CA LYS A 35 -11.10 10.82 17.55
C LYS A 35 -11.15 9.67 16.54
N TRP A 36 -10.00 9.16 16.10
CA TRP A 36 -9.92 8.00 15.22
C TRP A 36 -10.23 6.69 15.97
N LYS A 37 -10.22 6.71 17.31
CA LYS A 37 -10.68 5.62 18.18
C LYS A 37 -10.06 4.25 17.84
N VAL A 38 -8.75 4.21 17.63
CA VAL A 38 -7.99 3.01 17.21
C VAL A 38 -8.34 1.76 18.04
N LEU A 39 -8.37 1.88 19.37
CA LEU A 39 -8.71 0.78 20.27
C LEU A 39 -10.13 0.24 20.02
N GLN A 40 -11.10 1.12 19.78
CA GLN A 40 -12.47 0.71 19.51
C GLN A 40 -12.59 0.04 18.15
N GLU A 41 -11.93 0.58 17.12
CA GLU A 41 -11.96 -0.03 15.78
C GLU A 41 -11.31 -1.42 15.75
N ALA A 42 -10.20 -1.62 16.48
CA ALA A 42 -9.59 -2.93 16.62
C ALA A 42 -10.55 -3.93 17.29
N LYS A 43 -11.18 -3.49 18.40
CA LYS A 43 -12.16 -4.31 19.14
C LYS A 43 -13.36 -4.68 18.26
N ASP A 44 -13.92 -3.73 17.52
CA ASP A 44 -15.03 -3.96 16.58
C ASP A 44 -14.66 -4.95 15.46
N CYS A 45 -13.36 -5.09 15.17
CA CYS A 45 -12.84 -6.06 14.20
C CYS A 45 -12.50 -7.42 14.81
N GLY A 46 -12.77 -7.65 16.11
CA GLY A 46 -12.52 -8.92 16.79
C GLY A 46 -11.08 -9.10 17.28
N LEU A 47 -10.30 -8.01 17.36
CA LEU A 47 -8.94 -8.02 17.89
C LEU A 47 -8.94 -7.65 19.37
N VAL A 48 -7.93 -8.10 20.10
CA VAL A 48 -7.71 -7.79 21.52
C VAL A 48 -6.39 -7.04 21.65
N LEU A 49 -6.36 -5.99 22.47
CA LEU A 49 -5.12 -5.32 22.83
C LEU A 49 -4.29 -6.25 23.71
N LYS A 50 -3.09 -6.62 23.26
CA LYS A 50 -2.12 -7.38 24.04
C LYS A 50 -1.38 -6.46 24.99
N GLU A 51 -0.80 -5.40 24.44
CA GLU A 51 -0.02 -4.41 25.18
C GLU A 51 0.11 -3.11 24.37
N PHE A 52 0.68 -2.08 24.98
CA PHE A 52 1.10 -0.88 24.28
C PHE A 52 2.40 -0.36 24.88
N VAL A 53 3.19 0.32 24.06
CA VAL A 53 4.43 1.01 24.47
C VAL A 53 4.37 2.48 24.05
N GLU A 54 5.09 3.33 24.78
CA GLU A 54 5.29 4.72 24.35
C GLU A 54 6.13 4.73 23.08
N PHE A 55 5.75 5.58 22.12
CA PHE A 55 6.55 5.78 20.93
C PHE A 55 7.56 6.89 21.22
N ILE A 56 8.83 6.51 21.29
CA ILE A 56 9.95 7.42 21.45
C ILE A 56 10.64 7.52 20.08
N GLN A 57 10.70 8.73 19.53
CA GLN A 57 11.28 8.95 18.20
C GLN A 57 12.75 8.50 18.12
N ASP A 58 13.50 8.67 19.21
CA ASP A 58 14.93 8.36 19.29
C ASP A 58 15.23 6.87 19.18
N ASP A 59 14.25 6.00 19.46
CA ASP A 59 14.38 4.55 19.30
C ASP A 59 14.39 4.11 17.82
N TYR A 60 14.12 5.04 16.89
CA TYR A 60 14.05 4.78 15.45
C TYR A 60 15.01 5.69 14.66
N PRO A 61 16.32 5.38 14.63
CA PRO A 61 17.30 6.17 13.88
C PRO A 61 16.90 6.37 12.41
N GLY A 62 16.92 7.62 11.95
CA GLY A 62 16.50 7.98 10.59
C GLY A 62 15.01 8.27 10.42
N TYR A 63 14.18 8.03 11.45
CA TYR A 63 12.79 8.47 11.43
C TYR A 63 12.67 9.98 11.63
N THR A 64 11.99 10.66 10.72
CA THR A 64 11.64 12.07 10.85
C THR A 64 10.21 12.27 10.38
N ASN A 65 9.33 12.74 11.27
CA ASN A 65 7.94 12.96 10.92
C ASN A 65 7.79 14.16 9.99
N ARG A 66 7.03 14.00 8.92
CA ARG A 66 6.74 15.06 7.93
C ARG A 66 5.25 15.20 7.69
N ARG A 67 4.80 16.42 7.39
CA ARG A 67 3.39 16.67 7.06
C ARG A 67 3.09 16.13 5.66
N GLY A 68 2.04 15.32 5.54
CA GLY A 68 1.63 14.74 4.26
C GLY A 68 0.68 15.62 3.43
N ALA A 69 0.19 16.73 3.98
CA ALA A 69 -0.74 17.64 3.30
C ALA A 69 -0.76 19.03 3.96
N GLY A 70 -1.30 20.01 3.23
CA GLY A 70 -1.48 21.39 3.69
C GLY A 70 -0.32 22.33 3.35
N PRO A 71 -0.37 23.60 3.81
CA PRO A 71 0.59 24.64 3.42
C PRO A 71 2.05 24.36 3.79
N MET A 72 2.30 23.52 4.81
CA MET A 72 3.64 23.15 5.31
C MET A 72 3.99 21.71 4.91
N ILE A 73 3.56 21.24 3.74
CA ILE A 73 3.82 19.87 3.28
C ILE A 73 5.33 19.57 3.28
N GLY A 74 5.72 18.38 3.74
CA GLY A 74 7.13 17.97 3.82
C GLY A 74 7.88 18.51 5.03
N GLU A 75 7.38 19.54 5.73
CA GLU A 75 7.99 20.07 6.95
C GLU A 75 7.75 19.16 8.16
N THR A 76 8.67 19.24 9.12
CA THR A 76 8.54 18.56 10.41
C THR A 76 7.57 19.27 11.34
N PHE A 77 7.11 18.58 12.37
CA PHE A 77 6.20 19.16 13.35
C PHE A 77 6.38 18.51 14.72
N PHE A 78 5.88 19.16 15.78
CA PHE A 78 5.92 18.57 17.11
C PHE A 78 5.06 17.28 17.16
N LEU A 79 5.71 16.14 17.41
CA LEU A 79 5.05 14.84 17.41
C LEU A 79 4.09 14.72 18.62
N GLY A 80 4.53 15.16 19.79
CA GLY A 80 3.83 14.97 21.05
C GLY A 80 3.66 13.49 21.42
N GLU A 81 2.79 13.21 22.38
CA GLU A 81 2.54 11.86 22.89
C GLU A 81 1.98 10.92 21.81
N CYS A 82 2.74 9.86 21.53
CA CYS A 82 2.39 8.78 20.62
C CYS A 82 2.54 7.44 21.35
N ARG A 83 1.72 6.46 20.98
CA ARG A 83 1.80 5.09 21.51
C ARG A 83 1.74 4.09 20.38
N THR A 84 2.49 3.01 20.50
CA THR A 84 2.37 1.83 19.65
C THR A 84 1.51 0.80 20.37
N TYR A 85 0.38 0.45 19.76
CA TYR A 85 -0.54 -0.57 20.27
C TYR A 85 -0.32 -1.90 19.55
N MET A 86 -0.24 -2.99 20.30
CA MET A 86 -0.10 -4.34 19.75
C MET A 86 -1.41 -5.12 19.94
N PHE A 87 -2.00 -5.56 18.83
CA PHE A 87 -3.26 -6.31 18.83
C PHE A 87 -3.06 -7.74 18.36
N ILE A 88 -3.79 -8.67 18.97
CA ILE A 88 -3.79 -10.10 18.65
C ILE A 88 -5.21 -10.60 18.36
N GLN A 89 -5.32 -11.77 17.72
CA GLN A 89 -6.61 -12.45 17.56
C GLN A 89 -7.07 -13.05 18.89
N ARG A 90 -8.36 -12.93 19.18
CA ARG A 90 -8.97 -13.37 20.46
C ARG A 90 -8.72 -14.86 20.79
N GLU A 91 -8.52 -15.70 19.78
CA GLU A 91 -8.30 -17.15 19.88
C GLU A 91 -6.89 -17.53 20.38
N SER A 92 -5.94 -16.58 20.42
CA SER A 92 -4.57 -16.85 20.91
C SER A 92 -4.51 -17.05 22.43
N ILE A 93 -5.57 -16.67 23.17
CA ILE A 93 -5.62 -16.74 24.64
C ILE A 93 -6.17 -18.10 25.13
N THR A 94 -7.05 -18.75 24.36
CA THR A 94 -7.74 -19.98 24.82
C THR A 94 -6.81 -21.20 24.88
N ALA A 95 -5.81 -21.30 24.01
CA ALA A 95 -4.88 -22.44 24.02
C ALA A 95 -3.94 -22.46 25.25
N SER A 96 -3.63 -21.30 25.86
CA SER A 96 -2.79 -21.25 27.06
C SER A 96 -3.58 -21.38 28.38
N ILE A 97 -4.90 -21.18 28.36
CA ILE A 97 -5.76 -21.25 29.56
C ILE A 97 -6.52 -22.58 29.66
N MET A 98 -6.65 -23.35 28.56
CA MET A 98 -7.39 -24.62 28.53
C MET A 98 -6.61 -25.88 28.93
N LEU A 99 -5.37 -25.78 29.43
CA LEU A 99 -4.82 -26.91 30.19
C LEU A 99 -5.37 -26.80 31.61
N PRO A 100 -6.26 -27.71 32.07
CA PRO A 100 -6.59 -27.76 33.48
C PRO A 100 -5.28 -27.98 34.25
N LYS A 101 -4.93 -27.04 35.11
CA LYS A 101 -3.89 -27.22 36.13
C LYS A 101 -4.43 -28.20 37.16
N ILE A 102 -4.47 -29.49 36.79
CA ILE A 102 -4.67 -30.56 37.77
C ILE A 102 -3.43 -30.51 38.65
N SER A 103 -3.62 -30.13 39.91
CA SER A 103 -2.54 -30.11 40.88
C SER A 103 -2.09 -31.55 41.12
N SER A 104 -0.78 -31.78 41.22
CA SER A 104 -0.23 -33.11 41.49
C SER A 104 -0.75 -33.74 42.79
N LYS A 105 -1.39 -32.94 43.67
CA LYS A 105 -2.08 -33.37 44.90
C LYS A 105 -3.47 -33.98 44.65
N ASP A 106 -4.17 -33.59 43.59
CA ASP A 106 -5.52 -34.09 43.27
C ASP A 106 -5.49 -35.51 42.67
N ILE A 107 -4.31 -35.97 42.24
CA ILE A 107 -4.10 -37.29 41.62
C ILE A 107 -3.99 -38.42 42.67
N TRP A 108 -3.64 -38.12 43.91
CA TRP A 108 -3.31 -39.13 44.94
C TRP A 108 -4.38 -39.34 46.02
N GLU A 109 -5.55 -38.71 45.93
CA GLU A 109 -6.61 -38.81 46.95
C GLU A 109 -7.71 -39.83 46.63
N ILE A 110 -7.48 -40.73 45.68
CA ILE A 110 -8.34 -41.90 45.44
C ILE A 110 -7.56 -43.15 45.87
N ALA A 111 -7.51 -43.38 47.19
CA ALA A 111 -6.96 -44.61 47.75
C ALA A 111 -7.88 -45.83 47.45
N PRO A 112 -7.35 -47.06 47.42
CA PRO A 112 -7.91 -48.17 46.68
C PRO A 112 -8.83 -49.07 47.52
N ASP A 113 -10.13 -49.02 47.27
CA ASP A 113 -10.99 -50.18 47.46
C ASP A 113 -11.30 -50.79 46.08
N GLY A 114 -11.00 -52.09 45.91
CA GLY A 114 -11.00 -52.78 44.62
C GLY A 114 -12.36 -52.86 43.89
N LYS A 115 -13.40 -52.16 44.37
CA LYS A 115 -14.75 -52.12 43.79
C LYS A 115 -14.92 -51.07 42.69
N ASN A 116 -14.07 -50.04 42.63
CA ASN A 116 -14.23 -48.90 41.70
C ASN A 116 -13.25 -48.86 40.52
N ARG A 117 -12.41 -49.89 40.36
CA ARG A 117 -11.43 -50.00 39.25
C ARG A 117 -12.08 -49.94 37.87
N GLY A 118 -13.22 -50.60 37.69
CA GLY A 118 -13.93 -50.59 36.40
C GLY A 118 -14.43 -49.20 36.00
N ALA A 119 -14.93 -48.41 36.95
CA ALA A 119 -15.39 -47.04 36.68
C ALA A 119 -14.20 -46.11 36.33
N ALA A 120 -13.07 -46.26 37.02
CA ALA A 120 -11.85 -45.51 36.74
C ALA A 120 -11.24 -45.87 35.36
N GLU A 121 -11.25 -47.15 34.98
CA GLU A 121 -10.79 -47.61 33.67
C GLU A 121 -11.69 -47.13 32.54
N ILE A 122 -13.02 -47.15 32.73
CA ILE A 122 -13.98 -46.58 31.76
C ILE A 122 -13.78 -45.06 31.62
N ALA A 123 -13.58 -44.34 32.73
CA ALA A 123 -13.30 -42.90 32.69
C ALA A 123 -11.99 -42.59 31.95
N LYS A 124 -10.94 -43.39 32.20
CA LYS A 124 -9.65 -43.27 31.50
C LYS A 124 -9.79 -43.54 30.00
N ALA A 125 -10.48 -44.61 29.62
CA ALA A 125 -10.74 -44.95 28.22
C ALA A 125 -11.56 -43.86 27.50
N ASN A 126 -12.56 -43.28 28.16
CA ASN A 126 -13.34 -42.17 27.64
C ASN A 126 -12.50 -40.89 27.43
N MET A 127 -11.59 -40.58 28.37
CA MET A 127 -10.65 -39.47 28.22
C MET A 127 -9.66 -39.72 27.07
N GLU A 128 -9.10 -40.91 26.95
CA GLU A 128 -8.18 -41.29 25.86
C GLU A 128 -8.87 -41.20 24.49
N SER A 129 -10.12 -41.67 24.40
CA SER A 129 -10.95 -41.52 23.20
C SER A 129 -11.18 -40.05 22.84
N SER A 130 -11.52 -39.22 23.83
CA SER A 130 -11.72 -37.78 23.65
C SER A 130 -10.43 -37.07 23.20
N LEU A 131 -9.27 -37.46 23.76
CA LEU A 131 -7.96 -36.92 23.40
C LEU A 131 -7.58 -37.28 21.96
N ASN A 132 -7.83 -38.52 21.53
CA ASN A 132 -7.58 -38.95 20.15
C ASN A 132 -8.50 -38.23 19.15
N HIS A 133 -9.77 -38.02 19.51
CA HIS A 133 -10.69 -37.24 18.69
C HIS A 133 -10.20 -35.79 18.52
N LEU A 134 -9.76 -35.15 19.60
CA LEU A 134 -9.18 -33.80 19.57
C LEU A 134 -7.91 -33.72 18.73
N LYS A 135 -7.00 -34.71 18.81
CA LYS A 135 -5.82 -34.78 17.95
C LYS A 135 -6.21 -34.86 16.47
N THR A 136 -7.20 -35.68 16.15
CA THR A 136 -7.70 -35.84 14.77
C THR A 136 -8.29 -34.54 14.23
N LEU A 137 -9.06 -33.82 15.06
CA LEU A 137 -9.58 -32.50 14.72
C LEU A 137 -8.47 -31.46 14.55
N ALA A 138 -7.45 -31.47 15.41
CA ALA A 138 -6.28 -30.58 15.29
C ALA A 138 -5.53 -30.83 13.97
N ASP A 139 -5.26 -32.09 13.62
CA ASP A 139 -4.60 -32.44 12.36
C ASP A 139 -5.42 -32.04 11.13
N LYS A 140 -6.75 -32.19 11.21
CA LYS A 140 -7.66 -31.74 10.15
C LYS A 140 -7.60 -30.22 9.98
N THR A 141 -7.70 -29.46 11.06
CA THR A 141 -7.63 -27.98 11.01
C THR A 141 -6.27 -27.47 10.54
N ILE A 142 -5.18 -28.15 10.86
CA ILE A 142 -3.83 -27.84 10.34
C ILE A 142 -3.78 -28.05 8.82
N LYS A 143 -4.31 -29.18 8.31
CA LYS A 143 -4.34 -29.44 6.87
C LYS A 143 -5.15 -28.39 6.10
N GLU A 144 -6.32 -28.03 6.61
CA GLU A 144 -7.17 -26.98 6.02
C GLU A 144 -6.46 -25.63 6.01
N ARG A 145 -5.75 -25.26 7.08
CA ARG A 145 -4.90 -24.06 7.13
C ARG A 145 -3.81 -24.10 6.08
N ASP A 146 -3.04 -25.18 6.00
CA ASP A 146 -1.90 -25.29 5.08
C ASP A 146 -2.36 -25.19 3.62
N GLU A 147 -3.53 -25.73 3.31
CA GLU A 147 -4.14 -25.60 1.99
C GLU A 147 -4.57 -24.16 1.69
N PHE A 148 -5.20 -23.48 2.66
CA PHE A 148 -5.53 -22.06 2.53
C PHE A 148 -4.28 -21.18 2.36
N GLU A 149 -3.21 -21.44 3.11
CA GLU A 149 -1.94 -20.73 2.99
C GLU A 149 -1.31 -20.93 1.61
N ARG A 150 -1.36 -22.16 1.05
CA ARG A 150 -0.92 -22.42 -0.33
C ARG A 150 -1.72 -21.62 -1.34
N GLN A 151 -3.06 -21.62 -1.25
CA GLN A 151 -3.92 -20.85 -2.16
C GLN A 151 -3.64 -19.35 -2.07
N ARG A 152 -3.44 -18.82 -0.85
CA ARG A 152 -3.08 -17.42 -0.64
C ARG A 152 -1.72 -17.07 -1.25
N ASN A 153 -0.70 -17.91 -1.03
CA ASN A 153 0.63 -17.67 -1.56
C ASN A 153 0.63 -17.68 -3.09
N GLU A 154 -0.14 -18.58 -3.71
CA GLU A 154 -0.34 -18.60 -5.15
C GLU A 154 -1.01 -17.30 -5.64
N ALA A 155 -2.10 -16.86 -4.98
CA ALA A 155 -2.77 -15.61 -5.34
C ALA A 155 -1.86 -14.38 -5.20
N VAL A 156 -0.99 -14.35 -4.17
CA VAL A 156 0.02 -13.30 -3.99
C VAL A 156 1.03 -13.32 -5.12
N HIS A 157 1.56 -14.50 -5.49
CA HIS A 157 2.50 -14.64 -6.60
C HIS A 157 1.89 -14.15 -7.93
N GLN A 158 0.64 -14.54 -8.23
CA GLN A 158 -0.07 -14.09 -9.42
C GLN A 158 -0.26 -12.57 -9.44
N ARG A 159 -0.61 -11.96 -8.30
CA ARG A 159 -0.74 -10.51 -8.16
C ARG A 159 0.61 -9.81 -8.40
N ASP A 160 1.69 -10.32 -7.83
CA ASP A 160 3.01 -9.70 -7.95
C ASP A 160 3.51 -9.75 -9.40
N LEU A 161 3.23 -10.83 -10.13
CA LEU A 161 3.48 -10.91 -11.57
C LEU A 161 2.69 -9.85 -12.35
N ALA A 162 1.40 -9.68 -12.04
CA ALA A 162 0.56 -8.67 -12.69
C ALA A 162 1.03 -7.23 -12.39
N VAL A 163 1.50 -6.98 -11.16
CA VAL A 163 2.09 -5.69 -10.78
C VAL A 163 3.35 -5.41 -11.60
N HIS A 164 4.24 -6.38 -11.72
CA HIS A 164 5.45 -6.23 -12.53
C HIS A 164 5.12 -5.92 -14.00
N GLN A 165 4.16 -6.64 -14.59
CA GLN A 165 3.72 -6.37 -15.97
C GLN A 165 3.15 -4.95 -16.14
N ARG A 166 2.34 -4.49 -15.18
CA ARG A 166 1.78 -3.14 -15.19
C ARG A 166 2.87 -2.08 -15.07
N ASP A 167 3.84 -2.27 -14.18
CA ASP A 167 4.90 -1.30 -13.94
C ASP A 167 5.83 -1.18 -15.17
N GLU A 168 6.09 -2.29 -15.87
CA GLU A 168 6.79 -2.26 -17.16
C GLU A 168 5.99 -1.48 -18.22
N ALA A 169 4.67 -1.70 -18.32
CA ALA A 169 3.82 -0.96 -19.26
C ALA A 169 3.78 0.56 -18.96
N ILE A 170 3.77 0.94 -17.68
CA ILE A 170 3.86 2.34 -17.24
C ILE A 170 5.21 2.94 -17.66
N HIS A 171 6.30 2.20 -17.45
CA HIS A 171 7.64 2.65 -17.81
C HIS A 171 7.77 2.87 -19.33
N GLN A 172 7.28 1.95 -20.16
CA GLN A 172 7.28 2.10 -21.61
C GLN A 172 6.41 3.28 -22.06
N SER A 173 5.23 3.44 -21.47
CA SER A 173 4.36 4.59 -21.73
C SER A 173 5.03 5.93 -21.37
N GLY A 174 5.79 5.96 -20.27
CA GLY A 174 6.58 7.13 -19.85
C GLY A 174 7.77 7.46 -20.77
N LYS A 175 8.33 6.48 -21.47
CA LYS A 175 9.32 6.72 -22.54
C LYS A 175 8.66 7.34 -23.77
N ALA A 176 7.57 6.74 -24.25
CA ALA A 176 6.83 7.23 -25.40
C ALA A 176 6.29 8.66 -25.18
N TRP A 177 5.85 8.99 -23.96
CA TRP A 177 5.38 10.34 -23.62
C TRP A 177 6.49 11.40 -23.76
N ARG A 178 7.70 11.10 -23.27
CA ARG A 178 8.86 12.00 -23.39
C ARG A 178 9.29 12.19 -24.85
N GLU A 179 9.24 11.13 -25.63
CA GLU A 179 9.53 11.20 -27.07
C GLU A 179 8.51 12.07 -27.80
N ASN A 180 7.21 11.87 -27.54
CA ASN A 180 6.16 12.72 -28.08
C ASN A 180 6.32 14.19 -27.67
N GLU A 181 6.67 14.47 -26.41
CA GLU A 181 6.94 15.83 -25.94
C GLU A 181 8.09 16.48 -26.72
N ASN A 182 9.15 15.73 -26.99
CA ASN A 182 10.27 16.21 -27.78
C ASN A 182 9.86 16.47 -29.24
N ILE A 183 9.08 15.58 -29.84
CA ILE A 183 8.53 15.76 -31.20
C ILE A 183 7.65 17.00 -31.27
N THR A 184 6.79 17.24 -30.27
CA THR A 184 5.96 18.45 -30.21
C THR A 184 6.82 19.71 -30.16
N LYS A 185 7.87 19.74 -29.33
CA LYS A 185 8.81 20.87 -29.28
C LYS A 185 9.50 21.12 -30.63
N GLN A 186 9.92 20.06 -31.31
CA GLN A 186 10.51 20.16 -32.65
C GLN A 186 9.51 20.70 -33.68
N LEU A 187 8.24 20.27 -33.60
CA LEU A 187 7.18 20.75 -34.48
C LEU A 187 6.89 22.24 -34.27
N ASP A 188 6.83 22.70 -33.02
CA ASP A 188 6.62 24.11 -32.69
C ASP A 188 7.76 24.98 -33.21
N GLU A 189 9.01 24.52 -33.10
CA GLU A 189 10.17 25.21 -33.64
C GLU A 189 10.16 25.26 -35.17
N ALA A 190 9.84 24.14 -35.83
CA ALA A 190 9.71 24.09 -37.28
C ALA A 190 8.59 25.02 -37.80
N LEU A 191 7.48 25.15 -37.06
CA LEU A 191 6.40 26.07 -37.37
C LEU A 191 6.84 27.53 -37.28
N ARG A 192 7.62 27.89 -36.24
CA ARG A 192 8.18 29.25 -36.11
C ARG A 192 9.09 29.60 -37.28
N LEU A 193 10.03 28.73 -37.61
CA LEU A 193 10.95 28.94 -38.73
C LEU A 193 10.19 29.06 -40.07
N LYS A 194 9.14 28.25 -40.27
CA LYS A 194 8.28 28.36 -41.45
C LYS A 194 7.58 29.72 -41.53
N GLU A 195 7.12 30.26 -40.41
CA GLU A 195 6.49 31.58 -40.37
C GLU A 195 7.48 32.70 -40.74
N GLU A 196 8.72 32.61 -40.26
CA GLU A 196 9.78 33.56 -40.63
C GLU A 196 10.11 33.50 -42.12
N VAL A 197 10.28 32.30 -42.68
CA VAL A 197 10.52 32.12 -44.12
C VAL A 197 9.38 32.68 -44.96
N MET A 198 8.14 32.55 -44.50
CA MET A 198 6.97 33.13 -45.18
C MET A 198 7.02 34.67 -45.18
N LYS A 199 7.37 35.29 -44.05
CA LYS A 199 7.55 36.75 -43.94
C LYS A 199 8.66 37.24 -44.86
N ASP A 200 9.79 36.53 -44.90
CA ASP A 200 10.91 36.85 -45.80
C ASP A 200 10.53 36.71 -47.27
N ARG A 201 9.78 35.66 -47.63
CA ARG A 201 9.26 35.47 -48.99
C ARG A 201 8.35 36.61 -49.43
N GLU A 202 7.50 37.11 -48.54
CA GLU A 202 6.64 38.27 -48.81
C GLU A 202 7.46 39.55 -49.02
N ARG A 203 8.48 39.78 -48.18
CA ARG A 203 9.41 40.90 -48.34
C ARG A 203 10.12 40.87 -49.70
N ILE A 204 10.71 39.72 -50.06
CA ILE A 204 11.38 39.52 -51.36
C ILE A 204 10.40 39.73 -52.52
N ARG A 205 9.16 39.24 -52.39
CA ARG A 205 8.13 39.43 -53.42
C ARG A 205 7.82 40.92 -53.64
N LYS A 206 7.75 41.71 -52.56
CA LYS A 206 7.51 43.15 -52.62
C LYS A 206 8.67 43.87 -53.31
N GLU A 207 9.90 43.61 -52.87
CA GLU A 207 11.12 44.19 -53.46
C GLU A 207 11.23 43.89 -54.96
N ARG A 208 10.98 42.64 -55.37
CA ARG A 208 10.99 42.24 -56.78
C ARG A 208 9.97 43.01 -57.61
N ASN A 209 8.77 43.25 -57.06
CA ASN A 209 7.73 44.00 -57.76
C ASN A 209 8.12 45.48 -57.92
N ASP A 210 8.77 46.06 -56.91
CA ASP A 210 9.23 47.46 -56.97
C ASP A 210 10.40 47.61 -57.95
N LEU A 211 11.35 46.67 -57.98
CA LEU A 211 12.40 46.60 -59.00
C LEU A 211 11.85 46.45 -60.42
N ALA A 212 10.80 45.64 -60.60
CA ALA A 212 10.14 45.49 -61.90
C ALA A 212 9.55 46.82 -62.38
N LYS A 213 8.90 47.60 -61.49
CA LYS A 213 8.40 48.94 -61.81
C LYS A 213 9.54 49.86 -62.23
N GLN A 214 10.64 49.90 -61.47
CA GLN A 214 11.81 50.71 -61.80
C GLN A 214 12.41 50.34 -63.16
N ARG A 215 12.54 49.04 -63.45
CA ARG A 215 13.03 48.55 -64.75
C ARG A 215 12.14 49.00 -65.90
N ASP A 216 10.82 48.92 -65.73
CA ASP A 216 9.86 49.35 -66.74
C ASP A 216 9.90 50.87 -66.93
N GLU A 217 10.13 51.64 -65.86
CA GLU A 217 10.37 53.10 -65.90
C GLU A 217 11.61 53.44 -66.75
N VAL A 218 12.76 52.83 -66.41
CA VAL A 218 14.03 53.01 -67.14
C VAL A 218 13.89 52.61 -68.60
N SER A 219 13.16 51.52 -68.89
CA SER A 219 12.91 51.09 -70.27
C SER A 219 12.14 52.16 -71.06
N ARG A 220 11.11 52.78 -70.47
CA ARG A 220 10.38 53.89 -71.10
C ARG A 220 11.26 55.12 -71.32
N GLU A 221 12.14 55.44 -70.37
CA GLU A 221 13.07 56.56 -70.52
C GLU A 221 14.07 56.32 -71.64
N ASN A 222 14.68 55.14 -71.70
CA ASN A 222 15.59 54.75 -72.78
C ASN A 222 14.90 54.81 -74.16
N GLU A 223 13.63 54.40 -74.24
CA GLU A 223 12.85 54.47 -75.48
C GLU A 223 12.56 55.91 -75.93
N LYS A 224 12.36 56.83 -74.97
CA LYS A 224 12.25 58.28 -75.26
C LYS A 224 13.57 58.87 -75.75
N ILE A 225 14.69 58.46 -75.16
CA ILE A 225 16.03 58.91 -75.57
C ILE A 225 16.34 58.43 -76.99
N ALA A 226 16.04 57.18 -77.33
CA ALA A 226 16.28 56.61 -78.65
C ALA A 226 15.45 57.27 -79.79
N LYS A 227 14.38 57.99 -79.46
CA LYS A 227 13.51 58.70 -80.41
C LYS A 227 13.85 60.19 -80.58
N ARG A 228 14.85 60.71 -79.85
CA ARG A 228 15.40 62.07 -80.01
C ARG A 228 16.61 62.05 -80.93
#